data_AF-A0A1V5Z2Z0-F1
#
_entry.id   AF-A0A1V5Z2Z0-F1
#
_cell.length_a   1.000
_cell.length_b   1.000
_cell.length_c   1.000
_cell.angle_alpha   90.00
_cell.angle_beta   90.00
_cell.angle_gamma   90.00
#
_symmetry.space_group_name_H-M   'P 1'
#
loop_
_entity.id
_entity.type
_entity.pdbx_description
1 polymer ?
#
loop_
_entity_poly.entity_id
_entity_poly.type
_entity_poly.pdbx_seq_one_letter_code
_entity_poly.pdbx_strand_id
1 'polypeptide(L)'
;MSFNPILKAHWIYEEYFSPIAWADDQTEYRSDALTILRTTHKDNKFLTASDAADLENETDAYYRDVYTLGKWGVLGNVIFTNWVVADLADPGSEYYLPEAQRTNRRHGLDFGFSSDPAAVPLTHYDKARKRIYIYDELYETGLTNDVLAEILKTKLARDVVKADSAEPKSIAELNARGVNAYPAKKGADSVLFGIQWLQQQTLVVDAACVHMRNELQQYKWREDAQGRAMRQPVDRNNHLIDGLRYAYEDEMIDQKPEYLPGIYK
;
A
#
# COMPACT_ATOMS: atom_id res chain seq x y z
N MET A 1 -11.22 -7.98 18.89
CA MET A 1 -10.43 -7.45 17.75
C MET A 1 -10.43 -8.50 16.65
N SER A 2 -10.54 -8.13 15.38
CA SER A 2 -10.49 -9.02 14.21
C SER A 2 -9.57 -8.40 13.15
N PHE A 3 -8.68 -9.19 12.55
CA PHE A 3 -7.69 -8.71 11.58
C PHE A 3 -7.13 -9.89 10.76
N ASN A 4 -6.44 -9.58 9.65
CA ASN A 4 -5.69 -10.56 8.88
C ASN A 4 -4.21 -10.57 9.32
N PRO A 5 -3.57 -11.75 9.48
CA PRO A 5 -2.23 -11.85 10.04
C PRO A 5 -1.12 -11.48 9.03
N ILE A 6 -0.68 -10.22 9.04
CA ILE A 6 0.21 -9.67 7.99
C ILE A 6 1.68 -10.09 8.18
N LEU A 7 2.32 -9.72 9.30
CA LEU A 7 3.74 -9.99 9.58
C LEU A 7 3.97 -10.28 11.06
N LYS A 8 4.89 -11.20 11.38
CA LYS A 8 5.29 -11.47 12.77
C LYS A 8 5.96 -10.28 13.49
N ALA A 9 6.45 -9.28 12.75
CA ALA A 9 6.98 -8.03 13.31
C ALA A 9 5.88 -7.00 13.66
N HIS A 10 4.61 -7.31 13.41
CA HIS A 10 3.52 -6.41 13.76
C HIS A 10 3.27 -6.41 15.27
N TRP A 11 3.00 -5.24 15.87
CA TRP A 11 2.83 -5.10 17.32
C TRP A 11 1.77 -6.05 17.91
N ILE A 12 0.69 -6.34 17.16
CA ILE A 12 -0.33 -7.34 17.59
C ILE A 12 0.31 -8.72 17.78
N TYR A 13 1.19 -9.15 16.87
CA TYR A 13 1.90 -10.42 17.03
C TYR A 13 2.81 -10.36 18.25
N GLU A 14 3.62 -9.31 18.37
CA GLU A 14 4.57 -9.14 19.47
C GLU A 14 3.89 -9.12 20.84
N GLU A 15 2.75 -8.44 20.96
CA GLU A 15 2.01 -8.26 22.20
C GLU A 15 1.16 -9.49 22.57
N TYR A 16 0.49 -10.11 21.60
CA TYR A 16 -0.55 -11.12 21.90
C TYR A 16 -0.21 -12.55 21.45
N PHE A 17 0.68 -12.74 20.46
CA PHE A 17 0.96 -14.06 19.88
C PHE A 17 2.35 -14.58 20.25
N SER A 18 3.35 -13.70 20.31
CA SER A 18 4.72 -14.03 20.71
C SER A 18 4.82 -14.54 22.16
N PRO A 19 4.17 -13.91 23.17
CA PRO A 19 4.32 -14.34 24.57
C PRO A 19 3.72 -15.72 24.85
N ILE A 20 2.76 -16.16 24.04
CA ILE A 20 2.13 -17.47 24.12
C ILE A 20 2.77 -18.51 23.19
N ALA A 21 3.86 -18.13 22.51
CA ALA A 21 4.56 -18.95 21.52
C ALA A 21 3.60 -19.55 20.48
N TRP A 22 2.72 -18.72 19.91
CA TRP A 22 1.73 -19.15 18.92
C TRP A 22 2.38 -19.91 17.75
N ALA A 23 1.91 -21.14 17.49
CA ALA A 23 2.37 -21.96 16.37
C ALA A 23 1.51 -21.73 15.12
N ASP A 24 2.12 -21.79 13.92
CA ASP A 24 1.41 -21.47 12.67
C ASP A 24 0.30 -22.51 12.32
N ASP A 25 0.31 -23.69 12.92
CA ASP A 25 -0.74 -24.71 12.80
C ASP A 25 -1.85 -24.55 13.86
N GLN A 26 -1.63 -23.75 14.90
CA GLN A 26 -2.60 -23.49 15.96
C GLN A 26 -3.80 -22.70 15.42
N THR A 27 -5.02 -23.09 15.82
CA THR A 27 -6.28 -22.45 15.41
C THR A 27 -6.99 -21.71 16.53
N GLU A 28 -6.72 -22.06 17.79
CA GLU A 28 -7.28 -21.37 18.95
C GLU A 28 -6.29 -21.28 20.12
N TYR A 29 -6.46 -20.26 20.95
CA TYR A 29 -5.85 -20.12 22.26
C TYR A 29 -6.87 -19.53 23.23
N ARG A 30 -6.92 -20.05 24.46
CA ARG A 30 -7.83 -19.54 25.49
C ARG A 30 -7.12 -19.47 26.84
N SER A 31 -7.26 -18.34 27.49
CA SER A 31 -6.92 -18.10 28.89
C SER A 31 -7.99 -17.21 29.55
N ASP A 32 -7.86 -16.93 30.84
CA ASP A 32 -8.81 -16.08 31.58
C ASP A 32 -8.86 -14.63 31.05
N ALA A 33 -7.78 -14.16 30.40
CA ALA A 33 -7.64 -12.79 29.92
C ALA A 33 -7.63 -12.66 28.39
N LEU A 34 -7.37 -13.73 27.65
CA LEU A 34 -7.16 -13.69 26.20
C LEU A 34 -7.81 -14.89 25.52
N THR A 35 -8.58 -14.61 24.47
CA THR A 35 -9.06 -15.61 23.53
C THR A 35 -8.64 -15.22 22.13
N ILE A 36 -7.96 -16.14 21.44
CA ILE A 36 -7.60 -16.02 20.03
C ILE A 36 -8.29 -17.16 19.30
N LEU A 37 -8.99 -16.82 18.23
CA LEU A 37 -9.56 -17.77 17.29
C LEU A 37 -9.10 -17.37 15.90
N ARG A 38 -8.39 -18.27 15.23
CA ARG A 38 -8.08 -18.13 13.81
C ARG A 38 -9.23 -18.74 13.01
N THR A 39 -9.81 -17.93 12.13
CA THR A 39 -10.80 -18.36 11.15
C THR A 39 -10.23 -18.25 9.74
N THR A 40 -10.70 -19.11 8.85
CA THR A 40 -10.40 -19.12 7.41
C THR A 40 -11.69 -19.10 6.61
N HIS A 41 -11.56 -19.10 5.28
CA HIS A 41 -12.71 -19.22 4.38
C HIS A 41 -13.54 -20.49 4.61
N LYS A 42 -12.92 -21.56 5.14
CA LYS A 42 -13.58 -22.84 5.47
C LYS A 42 -14.58 -22.76 6.63
N ASP A 43 -14.45 -21.73 7.47
CA ASP A 43 -15.35 -21.51 8.60
C ASP A 43 -16.60 -20.72 8.18
N ASN A 44 -16.60 -20.13 6.98
CA ASN A 44 -17.71 -19.35 6.47
C ASN A 44 -18.73 -20.22 5.72
N LYS A 45 -19.84 -20.56 6.40
CA LYS A 45 -20.95 -21.36 5.84
C LYS A 45 -21.71 -20.69 4.69
N PHE A 46 -21.50 -19.38 4.47
CA PHE A 46 -22.16 -18.61 3.43
C PHE A 46 -21.28 -18.41 2.20
N LEU A 47 -20.03 -18.88 2.23
CA LEU A 47 -19.11 -18.75 1.11
C LEU A 47 -19.53 -19.68 -0.04
N THR A 48 -19.56 -19.16 -1.26
CA THR A 48 -19.90 -19.98 -2.42
C THR A 48 -18.75 -20.90 -2.79
N ALA A 49 -19.06 -21.99 -3.52
CA ALA A 49 -18.03 -22.89 -4.02
C ALA A 49 -17.06 -22.21 -4.99
N SER A 50 -17.52 -21.17 -5.70
CA SER A 50 -16.65 -20.38 -6.60
C SER A 50 -15.66 -19.55 -5.79
N ASP A 51 -16.13 -18.78 -4.81
CA ASP A 51 -15.25 -17.93 -3.99
C ASP A 51 -14.25 -18.77 -3.19
N ALA A 52 -14.68 -19.93 -2.70
CA ALA A 52 -13.78 -20.89 -2.04
C ALA A 52 -12.70 -21.40 -3.00
N ALA A 53 -13.06 -21.73 -4.24
CA ALA A 53 -12.11 -22.15 -5.26
C ALA A 53 -11.13 -21.02 -5.62
N ASP A 54 -11.58 -19.78 -5.71
CA ASP A 54 -10.72 -18.63 -6.01
C ASP A 54 -9.65 -18.45 -4.92
N LEU A 55 -10.04 -18.57 -3.64
CA LEU A 55 -9.10 -18.53 -2.52
C LEU A 55 -8.15 -19.74 -2.49
N GLU A 56 -8.63 -20.93 -2.83
CA GLU A 56 -7.84 -22.17 -2.83
C GLU A 56 -6.89 -22.30 -4.04
N ASN A 57 -7.20 -21.63 -5.14
CA ASN A 57 -6.36 -21.56 -6.34
C ASN A 57 -5.29 -20.46 -6.25
N GLU A 58 -5.10 -19.84 -5.09
CA GLU A 58 -4.05 -18.86 -4.86
C GLU A 58 -2.66 -19.47 -5.09
N THR A 59 -1.95 -18.95 -6.09
CA THR A 59 -0.66 -19.47 -6.53
C THR A 59 0.51 -18.82 -5.80
N ASP A 60 0.37 -17.56 -5.35
CA ASP A 60 1.41 -16.92 -4.56
C ASP A 60 1.41 -17.49 -3.14
N ALA A 61 2.53 -18.10 -2.75
CA ALA A 61 2.67 -18.79 -1.48
C ALA A 61 2.39 -17.88 -0.26
N TYR A 62 2.80 -16.60 -0.33
CA TYR A 62 2.55 -15.64 0.75
C TYR A 62 1.06 -15.34 0.88
N TYR A 63 0.39 -15.02 -0.23
CA TYR A 63 -1.03 -14.69 -0.20
C TYR A 63 -1.87 -15.90 0.21
N ARG A 64 -1.50 -17.10 -0.25
CA ARG A 64 -2.12 -18.34 0.19
C ARG A 64 -1.94 -18.54 1.69
N ASP A 65 -0.73 -18.42 2.20
CA ASP A 65 -0.47 -18.66 3.63
C ASP A 65 -1.18 -17.60 4.51
N VAL A 66 -1.17 -16.33 4.13
CA VAL A 66 -1.74 -15.23 4.92
C VAL A 66 -3.26 -15.12 4.76
N TYR A 67 -3.75 -14.96 3.53
CA TYR A 67 -5.15 -14.61 3.27
C TYR A 67 -6.06 -15.82 3.08
N THR A 68 -5.52 -16.94 2.60
CA THR A 68 -6.31 -18.19 2.48
C THR A 68 -6.21 -19.04 3.75
N LEU A 69 -5.01 -19.17 4.33
CA LEU A 69 -4.77 -20.07 5.46
C LEU A 69 -4.67 -19.37 6.83
N GLY A 70 -4.70 -18.03 6.87
CA GLY A 70 -4.66 -17.27 8.12
C GLY A 70 -3.36 -17.45 8.91
N LYS A 71 -2.23 -17.72 8.25
CA LYS A 71 -0.92 -17.82 8.89
C LYS A 71 -0.25 -16.45 8.93
N TRP A 72 0.59 -16.22 9.93
CA TRP A 72 1.41 -15.02 9.98
C TRP A 72 2.47 -15.02 8.89
N GLY A 73 2.56 -13.93 8.12
CA GLY A 73 3.63 -13.74 7.15
C GLY A 73 5.02 -13.67 7.78
N VAL A 74 6.02 -14.23 7.08
CA VAL A 74 7.44 -14.14 7.44
C VAL A 74 8.13 -13.15 6.51
N LEU A 75 9.02 -12.32 7.08
CA LEU A 75 9.67 -11.21 6.40
C LEU A 75 10.68 -11.73 5.36
N GLY A 76 10.24 -11.93 4.12
CA GLY A 76 11.10 -12.25 2.98
C GLY A 76 10.91 -11.23 1.86
N ASN A 77 12.00 -10.57 1.44
CA ASN A 77 12.09 -9.80 0.19
C ASN A 77 11.11 -8.61 0.01
N VAL A 78 10.63 -8.00 1.09
CA VAL A 78 9.85 -6.75 1.02
C VAL A 78 10.66 -5.61 0.40
N ILE A 79 9.99 -4.80 -0.41
CA ILE A 79 10.61 -3.73 -1.21
C ILE A 79 10.91 -2.51 -0.35
N PHE A 80 9.96 -2.09 0.49
CA PHE A 80 10.06 -0.86 1.26
C PHE A 80 10.35 -1.15 2.73
N THR A 81 11.50 -0.69 3.19
CA THR A 81 11.93 -0.73 4.60
C THR A 81 12.20 0.67 5.17
N ASN A 82 12.13 1.68 4.31
CA ASN A 82 12.43 3.09 4.56
C ASN A 82 11.17 3.88 4.93
N TRP A 83 10.30 3.31 5.77
CA TRP A 83 9.04 3.93 6.16
C TRP A 83 8.78 3.83 7.67
N VAL A 84 8.01 4.78 8.20
CA VAL A 84 7.64 4.89 9.61
C VAL A 84 6.19 5.27 9.75
N VAL A 85 5.58 4.92 10.88
CA VAL A 85 4.24 5.40 11.28
C VAL A 85 4.42 6.57 12.24
N ALA A 86 3.69 7.66 12.03
CA ALA A 86 3.70 8.81 12.91
C ALA A 86 2.32 9.44 13.06
N ASP A 87 2.08 10.07 14.21
CA ASP A 87 0.99 11.04 14.35
C ASP A 87 1.49 12.38 13.81
N LEU A 88 0.92 12.83 12.68
CA LEU A 88 1.31 14.08 12.04
C LEU A 88 0.72 15.31 12.74
N ALA A 89 -0.22 15.13 13.67
CA ALA A 89 -0.88 16.19 14.42
C ALA A 89 -0.25 16.44 15.79
N ASP A 90 0.64 15.56 16.27
CA ASP A 90 1.33 15.74 17.56
C ASP A 90 2.51 16.72 17.44
N PRO A 91 2.47 17.91 18.08
CA PRO A 91 3.57 18.89 18.04
C PRO A 91 4.87 18.40 18.69
N GLY A 92 4.83 17.33 19.49
CA GLY A 92 6.01 16.69 20.07
C GLY A 92 6.70 15.68 19.14
N SER A 93 6.04 15.29 18.04
CA SER A 93 6.56 14.33 17.07
C SER A 93 7.65 14.95 16.19
N GLU A 94 8.73 14.21 15.91
CA GLU A 94 9.73 14.58 14.87
C GLU A 94 9.07 14.79 13.49
N TYR A 95 7.93 14.13 13.28
CA TYR A 95 7.19 14.10 12.03
C TYR A 95 5.96 15.01 12.05
N TYR A 96 5.85 15.93 13.01
CA TYR A 96 4.75 16.89 13.08
C TYR A 96 4.58 17.65 11.75
N LEU A 97 3.40 17.52 11.15
CA LEU A 97 3.03 18.16 9.89
C LEU A 97 1.52 18.48 9.85
N PRO A 98 1.08 19.54 10.54
CA PRO A 98 -0.31 19.96 10.54
C PRO A 98 -0.73 20.45 9.15
N GLU A 99 -2.03 20.42 8.86
CA GLU A 99 -2.59 20.76 7.55
C GLU A 99 -2.08 22.10 7.00
N ALA A 100 -2.00 23.13 7.84
CA ALA A 100 -1.51 24.46 7.48
C ALA A 100 -0.06 24.49 6.94
N GLN A 101 0.76 23.48 7.26
CA GLN A 101 2.15 23.37 6.79
C GLN A 101 2.28 22.52 5.51
N ARG A 102 1.22 21.83 5.08
CA ARG A 102 1.20 20.96 3.89
C ARG A 102 1.12 21.81 2.62
N THR A 103 2.23 22.44 2.25
CA THR A 103 2.30 23.39 1.12
C THR A 103 2.77 22.78 -0.20
N ASN A 104 3.65 21.78 -0.15
CA ASN A 104 4.15 21.03 -1.32
C ASN A 104 3.38 19.70 -1.47
N ARG A 105 2.09 19.79 -1.81
CA ARG A 105 1.20 18.63 -1.92
C ARG A 105 1.30 17.96 -3.28
N ARG A 106 1.30 16.63 -3.29
CA ARG A 106 1.48 15.80 -4.48
C ARG A 106 0.62 14.57 -4.34
N HIS A 107 -0.33 14.41 -5.25
CA HIS A 107 -1.29 13.32 -5.18
C HIS A 107 -1.20 12.49 -6.43
N GLY A 108 -1.43 11.20 -6.28
CA GLY A 108 -1.49 10.27 -7.41
C GLY A 108 -2.79 9.49 -7.39
N LEU A 109 -3.21 9.00 -8.55
CA LEU A 109 -4.41 8.20 -8.70
C LEU A 109 -4.09 6.97 -9.54
N ASP A 110 -4.23 5.81 -8.94
CA ASP A 110 -4.48 4.56 -9.65
C ASP A 110 -5.99 4.35 -9.71
N PHE A 111 -6.54 4.17 -10.90
CA PHE A 111 -7.98 3.97 -11.08
C PHE A 111 -8.44 2.60 -10.57
N GLY A 112 -7.53 1.62 -10.49
CA GLY A 112 -7.88 0.22 -10.33
C GLY A 112 -8.55 -0.35 -11.59
N PHE A 113 -8.43 -1.66 -11.80
CA PHE A 113 -9.11 -2.37 -12.87
C PHE A 113 -9.96 -3.52 -12.31
N SER A 114 -11.23 -3.60 -12.74
CA SER A 114 -12.17 -4.67 -12.36
C SER A 114 -12.39 -4.79 -10.84
N SER A 115 -11.70 -5.72 -10.18
CA SER A 115 -11.77 -5.96 -8.73
C SER A 115 -10.86 -5.05 -7.93
N ASP A 116 -9.92 -4.38 -8.60
CA ASP A 116 -8.93 -3.56 -7.93
C ASP A 116 -9.53 -2.22 -7.50
N PRO A 117 -9.07 -1.66 -6.37
CA PRO A 117 -9.58 -0.42 -5.83
C PRO A 117 -9.04 0.79 -6.59
N ALA A 118 -9.87 1.83 -6.69
CA ALA A 118 -9.37 3.17 -6.96
C ALA A 118 -8.56 3.64 -5.74
N ALA A 119 -7.30 3.99 -5.96
CA ALA A 119 -6.33 4.27 -4.91
C ALA A 119 -5.71 5.66 -5.09
N VAL A 120 -5.79 6.50 -4.05
CA VAL A 120 -5.21 7.84 -4.03
C VAL A 120 -4.44 8.06 -2.72
N PRO A 121 -3.11 8.02 -2.74
CA PRO A 121 -2.32 8.56 -1.63
C PRO A 121 -2.35 10.09 -1.68
N LEU A 122 -2.77 10.72 -0.59
CA LEU A 122 -2.66 12.15 -0.41
C LEU A 122 -1.37 12.48 0.34
N THR A 123 -0.49 13.24 -0.30
CA THR A 123 0.87 13.41 0.22
C THR A 123 1.41 14.83 0.21
N HIS A 124 2.42 15.04 1.05
CA HIS A 124 3.24 16.22 1.10
C HIS A 124 4.72 15.86 0.98
N TYR A 125 5.49 16.63 0.21
CA TYR A 125 6.91 16.40 0.02
C TYR A 125 7.80 17.44 0.72
N ASP A 126 8.57 16.98 1.70
CA ASP A 126 9.72 17.71 2.23
C ASP A 126 10.97 17.28 1.45
N LYS A 127 11.24 18.00 0.36
CA LYS A 127 12.40 17.76 -0.51
C LYS A 127 13.73 17.96 0.20
N ALA A 128 13.80 18.88 1.17
CA ALA A 128 15.04 19.19 1.88
C ALA A 128 15.48 18.02 2.78
N ARG A 129 14.51 17.33 3.39
CA ARG A 129 14.77 16.16 4.24
C ARG A 129 14.57 14.82 3.54
N LYS A 130 14.20 14.83 2.25
CA LYS A 130 13.83 13.63 1.49
C LYS A 130 12.71 12.83 2.18
N ARG A 131 11.66 13.52 2.64
CA ARG A 131 10.52 12.89 3.34
C ARG A 131 9.23 13.05 2.54
N ILE A 132 8.52 11.95 2.37
CA ILE A 132 7.16 11.92 1.81
C ILE A 132 6.22 11.63 2.97
N TYR A 133 5.33 12.58 3.25
CA TYR A 133 4.30 12.41 4.27
C TYR A 133 3.01 11.97 3.59
N ILE A 134 2.53 10.77 3.90
CA ILE A 134 1.25 10.25 3.46
C ILE A 134 0.26 10.51 4.60
N TYR A 135 -0.60 11.50 4.42
CA TYR A 135 -1.43 12.05 5.49
C TYR A 135 -2.92 11.68 5.38
N ASP A 136 -3.34 11.19 4.23
CA ASP A 136 -4.68 10.65 3.98
C ASP A 136 -4.61 9.70 2.77
N GLU A 137 -5.63 8.86 2.62
CA GLU A 137 -5.74 7.92 1.51
C GLU A 137 -7.20 7.77 1.05
N LEU A 138 -7.38 7.37 -0.21
CA LEU A 138 -8.60 6.77 -0.73
C LEU A 138 -8.24 5.37 -1.24
N TYR A 139 -9.08 4.39 -0.93
CA TYR A 139 -8.86 3.02 -1.38
C TYR A 139 -10.21 2.30 -1.40
N GLU A 140 -10.89 2.35 -2.54
CA GLU A 140 -12.30 1.94 -2.65
C GLU A 140 -12.53 1.18 -3.95
N THR A 141 -13.22 0.04 -3.87
CA THR A 141 -13.57 -0.80 -5.03
C THR A 141 -14.94 -0.44 -5.59
N GLY A 142 -15.13 -0.61 -6.90
CA GLY A 142 -16.46 -0.49 -7.52
C GLY A 142 -17.00 0.93 -7.64
N LEU A 143 -16.13 1.95 -7.53
CA LEU A 143 -16.52 3.34 -7.76
C LEU A 143 -16.69 3.63 -9.26
N THR A 144 -17.79 4.28 -9.61
CA THR A 144 -17.95 4.91 -10.93
C THR A 144 -17.21 6.25 -10.95
N ASN A 145 -16.77 6.71 -12.13
CA ASN A 145 -16.00 7.95 -12.29
C ASN A 145 -16.73 9.19 -11.74
N ASP A 146 -18.06 9.22 -11.77
CA ASP A 146 -18.85 10.31 -11.20
C ASP A 146 -18.79 10.33 -9.67
N VAL A 147 -18.90 9.17 -9.01
CA VAL A 147 -18.79 9.05 -7.55
C VAL A 147 -17.35 9.35 -7.11
N LEU A 148 -16.36 8.79 -7.82
CA LEU A 148 -14.95 9.07 -7.59
C LEU A 148 -14.68 10.59 -7.67
N ALA A 149 -15.21 11.29 -8.67
CA ALA A 149 -15.02 12.73 -8.81
C ALA A 149 -15.56 13.53 -7.61
N GLU A 150 -16.72 13.17 -7.05
CA GLU A 150 -17.26 13.84 -5.87
C GLU A 150 -16.36 13.64 -4.64
N ILE A 151 -15.87 12.41 -4.43
CA ILE A 151 -14.94 12.11 -3.34
C ILE A 151 -13.63 12.91 -3.52
N LEU A 152 -13.06 12.89 -4.73
CA LEU A 152 -11.80 13.59 -5.01
C LEU A 152 -11.91 15.10 -4.86
N LYS A 153 -13.05 15.71 -5.19
CA LYS A 153 -13.25 17.15 -4.94
C LYS A 153 -13.20 17.51 -3.47
N THR A 154 -13.70 16.63 -2.59
CA THR A 154 -13.66 16.87 -1.14
C THR A 154 -12.25 16.65 -0.57
N LYS A 155 -11.55 15.60 -1.00
CA LYS A 155 -10.21 15.25 -0.51
C LYS A 155 -9.09 16.14 -1.07
N LEU A 156 -9.13 16.44 -2.37
CA LEU A 156 -8.06 17.18 -3.07
C LEU A 156 -8.32 18.69 -3.12
N ALA A 157 -9.56 19.13 -2.89
CA ALA A 157 -9.99 20.52 -3.09
C ALA A 157 -9.64 21.05 -4.49
N ARG A 158 -8.53 21.79 -4.62
CA ARG A 158 -8.04 22.36 -5.89
C ARG A 158 -6.67 21.80 -6.31
N ASP A 159 -6.13 20.85 -5.56
CA ASP A 159 -4.84 20.26 -5.85
C ASP A 159 -4.88 19.43 -7.14
N VAL A 160 -3.72 19.31 -7.76
CA VAL A 160 -3.50 18.42 -8.89
C VAL A 160 -3.41 16.98 -8.41
N VAL A 161 -3.99 16.05 -9.16
CA VAL A 161 -3.76 14.61 -9.03
C VAL A 161 -3.16 14.04 -10.32
N LYS A 162 -2.06 13.29 -10.19
CA LYS A 162 -1.39 12.60 -11.29
C LYS A 162 -1.96 11.19 -11.43
N ALA A 163 -2.71 10.95 -12.49
CA ALA A 163 -3.45 9.70 -12.68
C ALA A 163 -2.73 8.76 -13.64
N ASP A 164 -2.98 7.46 -13.52
CA ASP A 164 -2.53 6.47 -14.49
C ASP A 164 -2.97 6.85 -15.92
N SER A 165 -1.98 6.92 -16.80
CA SER A 165 -2.14 7.33 -18.19
C SER A 165 -2.78 6.26 -19.09
N ALA A 166 -2.94 5.03 -18.59
CA ALA A 166 -3.63 3.96 -19.32
C ALA A 166 -5.13 4.25 -19.49
N GLU A 167 -5.72 5.13 -18.67
CA GLU A 167 -7.16 5.46 -18.65
C GLU A 167 -7.45 6.92 -19.06
N PRO A 168 -7.12 7.36 -20.29
CA PRO A 168 -7.27 8.75 -20.71
C PRO A 168 -8.75 9.22 -20.73
N LYS A 169 -9.69 8.29 -20.91
CA LYS A 169 -11.14 8.61 -20.85
C LYS A 169 -11.57 8.96 -19.44
N SER A 170 -11.16 8.16 -18.45
CA SER A 170 -11.46 8.41 -17.03
C SER A 170 -10.86 9.74 -16.56
N ILE A 171 -9.64 10.07 -17.00
CA ILE A 171 -9.03 11.39 -16.75
C ILE A 171 -9.89 12.52 -17.34
N ALA A 172 -10.35 12.39 -18.57
CA ALA A 172 -11.19 13.41 -19.21
C ALA A 172 -12.53 13.58 -18.48
N GLU A 173 -13.15 12.49 -18.03
CA GLU A 173 -14.39 12.51 -17.24
C GLU A 173 -14.21 13.18 -15.88
N LEU A 174 -13.12 12.88 -15.16
CA LEU A 174 -12.78 13.54 -13.91
C LEU A 174 -12.60 15.06 -14.10
N ASN A 175 -11.89 15.48 -15.16
CA ASN A 175 -11.71 16.89 -15.49
C ASN A 175 -13.04 17.58 -15.83
N ALA A 176 -13.90 16.94 -16.62
CA ALA A 176 -15.24 17.46 -16.93
C ALA A 176 -16.10 17.66 -15.67
N ARG A 177 -15.78 16.95 -14.58
CA ARG A 177 -16.45 17.01 -13.28
C ARG A 177 -15.75 17.92 -12.26
N GLY A 178 -14.70 18.62 -12.67
CA GLY A 178 -14.01 19.63 -11.87
C GLY A 178 -12.86 19.10 -11.01
N VAL A 179 -12.38 17.87 -11.25
CA VAL A 179 -11.14 17.36 -10.64
C VAL A 179 -9.96 17.74 -11.52
N ASN A 180 -8.89 18.27 -10.92
CA ASN A 180 -7.69 18.71 -11.64
C ASN A 180 -6.74 17.52 -11.92
N ALA A 181 -7.17 16.59 -12.78
CA ALA A 181 -6.47 15.34 -13.06
C ALA A 181 -5.55 15.46 -14.29
N TYR A 182 -4.30 15.05 -14.15
CA TYR A 182 -3.33 15.03 -15.25
C TYR A 182 -2.76 13.62 -15.44
N PRO A 183 -2.54 13.17 -16.69
CA PRO A 183 -1.92 11.88 -16.93
C PRO A 183 -0.46 11.87 -16.47
N ALA A 184 -0.05 10.76 -15.88
CA ALA A 184 1.36 10.43 -15.69
C ALA A 184 2.08 10.33 -17.05
N LYS A 185 3.35 10.73 -17.12
CA LYS A 185 4.16 10.84 -18.34
C LYS A 185 4.85 9.53 -18.74
N LYS A 186 5.10 8.59 -17.81
CA LYS A 186 5.93 7.39 -18.07
C LYS A 186 5.13 6.08 -17.92
N GLY A 187 5.37 5.15 -18.87
CA GLY A 187 4.80 3.79 -18.88
C GLY A 187 5.60 2.74 -18.07
N ALA A 188 5.36 1.46 -18.34
CA ALA A 188 5.79 0.30 -17.54
C ALA A 188 7.30 0.21 -17.18
N ASP A 189 8.20 0.74 -18.01
CA ASP A 189 9.65 0.80 -17.70
C ASP A 189 9.99 1.75 -16.52
N SER A 190 8.99 2.47 -15.98
CA SER A 190 9.12 3.38 -14.84
C SER A 190 8.90 2.73 -13.48
N VAL A 191 8.35 1.52 -13.40
CA VAL A 191 7.98 0.89 -12.10
C VAL A 191 9.19 0.75 -11.21
N LEU A 192 10.20 0.05 -11.71
CA LEU A 192 11.44 -0.20 -11.00
C LEU A 192 12.19 1.08 -10.65
N PHE A 193 12.20 2.05 -11.57
CA PHE A 193 12.82 3.35 -11.36
C PHE A 193 12.13 4.14 -10.25
N GLY A 194 10.80 4.16 -10.26
CA GLY A 194 10.00 4.82 -9.23
C GLY A 194 10.16 4.15 -7.86
N ILE A 195 10.18 2.81 -7.81
CA ILE A 195 10.50 2.06 -6.60
C ILE A 195 11.88 2.47 -6.06
N GLN A 196 12.91 2.47 -6.90
CA GLN A 196 14.28 2.84 -6.50
C GLN A 196 14.37 4.28 -6.01
N TRP A 197 13.62 5.21 -6.59
CA TRP A 197 13.58 6.60 -6.14
C TRP A 197 12.84 6.73 -4.80
N LEU A 198 11.72 6.04 -4.63
CA LEU A 198 10.96 6.01 -3.39
C LEU A 198 11.78 5.39 -2.25
N GLN A 199 12.60 4.36 -2.51
CA GLN A 199 13.53 3.76 -1.55
C GLN A 199 14.60 4.75 -1.03
N GLN A 200 14.86 5.85 -1.73
CA GLN A 200 15.78 6.90 -1.30
C GLN A 200 15.13 7.99 -0.44
N GLN A 201 13.80 7.92 -0.26
CA GLN A 201 13.04 8.83 0.60
C GLN A 201 12.78 8.17 1.95
N THR A 202 12.36 8.94 2.95
CA THR A 202 11.67 8.39 4.13
C THR A 202 10.18 8.54 3.92
N LEU A 203 9.43 7.44 3.93
CA LEU A 203 7.97 7.47 3.84
C LEU A 203 7.39 7.57 5.25
N VAL A 204 6.79 8.70 5.57
CA VAL A 204 6.15 8.95 6.87
C VAL A 204 4.65 8.78 6.68
N VAL A 205 4.10 7.72 7.26
CA VAL A 205 2.70 7.33 7.06
C VAL A 205 1.89 7.69 8.30
N ASP A 206 0.81 8.44 8.11
CA ASP A 206 -0.11 8.73 9.20
C ASP A 206 -0.75 7.44 9.74
N ALA A 207 -0.99 7.38 11.05
CA ALA A 207 -1.59 6.22 11.69
C ALA A 207 -2.99 5.85 11.16
N ALA A 208 -3.71 6.79 10.56
CA ALA A 208 -5.00 6.54 9.91
C ALA A 208 -4.89 5.89 8.53
N CYS A 209 -3.73 5.97 7.86
CA CYS A 209 -3.51 5.39 6.53
C CYS A 209 -3.20 3.89 6.64
N VAL A 210 -4.22 3.10 6.96
CA VAL A 210 -4.12 1.65 7.17
C VAL A 210 -3.73 0.93 5.89
N HIS A 211 -4.28 1.33 4.74
CA HIS A 211 -4.13 0.60 3.48
C HIS A 211 -2.75 0.83 2.88
N MET A 212 -2.21 2.05 2.96
CA MET A 212 -0.82 2.34 2.62
C MET A 212 0.14 1.50 3.46
N ARG A 213 -0.08 1.39 4.79
CA ARG A 213 0.77 0.55 5.65
C ARG A 213 0.70 -0.92 5.25
N ASN A 214 -0.48 -1.42 4.90
CA ASN A 214 -0.64 -2.79 4.43
C ASN A 214 0.14 -3.03 3.14
N GLU A 215 0.01 -2.15 2.14
CA GLU A 215 0.78 -2.28 0.88
C GLU A 215 2.29 -2.24 1.14
N LEU A 216 2.79 -1.26 1.92
CA LEU A 216 4.22 -1.13 2.23
C LEU A 216 4.78 -2.35 2.97
N GLN A 217 3.98 -3.00 3.83
CA GLN A 217 4.37 -4.22 4.54
C GLN A 217 4.45 -5.45 3.65
N GLN A 218 3.71 -5.48 2.54
CA GLN A 218 3.49 -6.69 1.75
C GLN A 218 4.13 -6.64 0.38
N TYR A 219 4.39 -5.45 -0.14
CA TYR A 219 4.94 -5.27 -1.47
C TYR A 219 6.37 -5.81 -1.52
N LYS A 220 6.56 -6.86 -2.33
CA LYS A 220 7.77 -7.70 -2.33
C LYS A 220 8.31 -7.92 -3.73
N TRP A 221 9.59 -8.26 -3.80
CA TRP A 221 10.21 -8.76 -5.02
C TRP A 221 9.69 -10.16 -5.34
N ARG A 222 9.56 -10.50 -6.63
CA ARG A 222 9.37 -11.88 -7.07
C ARG A 222 10.57 -12.71 -6.65
N GLU A 223 10.36 -13.98 -6.36
CA GLU A 223 11.41 -14.91 -5.99
C GLU A 223 11.66 -15.93 -7.11
N ASP A 224 12.92 -16.33 -7.29
CA ASP A 224 13.25 -17.46 -8.15
C ASP A 224 12.93 -18.79 -7.47
N ALA A 225 13.14 -19.91 -8.17
CA ALA A 225 12.89 -21.25 -7.63
C ALA A 225 13.74 -21.59 -6.38
N GLN A 226 14.76 -20.78 -6.07
CA GLN A 226 15.63 -20.91 -4.91
C GLN A 226 15.29 -19.90 -3.79
N GLY A 227 14.21 -19.13 -3.93
CA GLY A 227 13.77 -18.13 -2.93
C GLY A 227 14.57 -16.83 -2.95
N ARG A 228 15.36 -16.56 -4.01
CA ARG A 228 16.15 -15.33 -4.14
C ARG A 228 15.32 -14.25 -4.84
N ALA A 229 15.38 -13.03 -4.32
CA ALA A 229 14.71 -11.88 -4.92
C ALA A 229 15.20 -11.61 -6.35
N MET A 230 14.24 -11.50 -7.26
CA MET A 230 14.43 -11.09 -8.65
C MET A 230 14.14 -9.59 -8.77
N ARG A 231 14.74 -8.94 -9.77
CA ARG A 231 14.54 -7.52 -10.09
C ARG A 231 13.19 -7.26 -10.80
N GLN A 232 12.13 -7.82 -10.24
CA GLN A 232 10.77 -7.68 -10.72
C GLN A 232 9.84 -7.69 -9.50
N PRO A 233 9.07 -6.63 -9.24
CA PRO A 233 8.11 -6.64 -8.14
C PRO A 233 6.98 -7.63 -8.44
N VAL A 234 6.34 -8.14 -7.39
CA VAL A 234 5.05 -8.84 -7.51
C VAL A 234 3.99 -7.80 -7.77
N ASP A 235 3.24 -7.95 -8.86
CA ASP A 235 2.20 -7.01 -9.30
C ASP A 235 0.90 -7.29 -8.55
N ARG A 236 0.88 -6.96 -7.25
CA ARG A 236 -0.25 -7.19 -6.35
C ARG A 236 -0.15 -6.33 -5.09
N ASN A 237 -1.28 -5.78 -4.65
CA ASN A 237 -1.41 -4.88 -3.47
C ASN A 237 -0.41 -3.72 -3.54
N ASN A 238 -0.40 -3.01 -4.67
CA ASN A 238 0.52 -1.94 -5.01
C ASN A 238 -0.18 -0.67 -5.51
N HIS A 239 -1.49 -0.55 -5.35
CA HIS A 239 -2.29 0.52 -5.95
C HIS A 239 -1.96 1.90 -5.36
N LEU A 240 -1.83 2.00 -4.03
CA LEU A 240 -1.39 3.24 -3.39
C LEU A 240 0.09 3.52 -3.65
N ILE A 241 0.92 2.48 -3.72
CA ILE A 241 2.34 2.60 -4.09
C ILE A 241 2.48 3.10 -5.53
N ASP A 242 1.67 2.63 -6.47
CA ASP A 242 1.64 3.09 -7.85
C ASP A 242 1.13 4.53 -7.93
N GLY A 243 0.07 4.86 -7.17
CA GLY A 243 -0.34 6.24 -6.90
C GLY A 243 0.83 7.11 -6.44
N LEU A 244 1.65 6.66 -5.47
CA LEU A 244 2.84 7.39 -5.03
C LEU A 244 3.82 7.58 -6.17
N ARG A 245 4.07 6.56 -6.99
CA ARG A 245 4.98 6.71 -8.13
C ARG A 245 4.49 7.76 -9.12
N TYR A 246 3.19 7.78 -9.43
CA TYR A 246 2.60 8.77 -10.32
C TYR A 246 2.68 10.19 -9.74
N ALA A 247 2.40 10.35 -8.44
CA ALA A 247 2.48 11.64 -7.74
C ALA A 247 3.86 12.30 -7.82
N TYR A 248 4.92 11.48 -7.89
CA TYR A 248 6.31 11.91 -7.78
C TYR A 248 7.11 11.81 -9.08
N GLU A 249 6.50 11.40 -10.20
CA GLU A 249 7.19 11.14 -11.47
C GLU A 249 8.10 12.28 -11.94
N ASP A 250 7.69 13.53 -11.71
CA ASP A 250 8.39 14.72 -12.17
C ASP A 250 9.72 14.90 -11.41
N GLU A 251 9.77 14.55 -10.11
CA GLU A 251 11.04 14.57 -9.34
C GLU A 251 11.98 13.47 -9.78
N MET A 252 11.43 12.32 -10.14
CA MET A 252 12.22 11.19 -10.57
C MET A 252 12.86 11.46 -11.94
N ILE A 253 12.21 12.26 -12.80
CA ILE A 253 12.78 12.68 -14.09
C ILE A 253 13.93 13.66 -13.89
N ASP A 254 13.76 14.62 -12.97
CA ASP A 254 14.75 15.68 -12.74
C ASP A 254 15.99 15.18 -11.97
N GLN A 255 15.84 14.09 -11.21
CA GLN A 255 16.93 13.47 -10.45
C GLN A 255 17.23 12.10 -11.06
N LYS A 256 18.29 11.94 -11.85
CA LYS A 256 18.77 10.59 -12.22
C LYS A 256 19.21 9.87 -10.93
N PRO A 257 18.46 8.89 -10.41
CA PRO A 257 18.84 8.19 -9.19
C PRO A 257 20.14 7.44 -9.46
N GLU A 258 21.11 7.62 -8.57
CA GLU A 258 22.30 6.77 -8.54
C GLU A 258 21.87 5.34 -8.19
N TYR A 259 22.38 4.38 -8.96
CA TYR A 259 22.11 2.96 -8.75
C TYR A 259 22.56 2.55 -7.34
N LEU A 260 21.66 1.95 -6.54
CA LEU A 260 22.01 1.35 -5.24
C LEU A 260 22.59 -0.06 -5.47
N PRO A 261 23.92 -0.26 -5.42
CA PRO A 261 24.54 -1.56 -5.62
C PRO A 261 24.47 -2.32 -4.28
N GLY A 262 23.67 -3.38 -4.19
CA GLY A 262 23.75 -4.25 -3.01
C GLY A 262 22.55 -5.16 -2.73
N ILE A 263 21.39 -4.92 -3.35
CA ILE A 263 20.19 -5.74 -3.08
C ILE A 263 20.15 -7.01 -3.95
N TYR A 264 20.91 -7.05 -5.04
CA TYR A 264 20.95 -8.18 -5.96
C TYR A 264 22.32 -8.88 -5.88
N LYS A 265 22.32 -10.14 -5.42
CA LYS A 265 23.42 -11.09 -5.59
C LYS A 265 22.94 -12.28 -6.41
#